data_AF-A0A535CBZ9-F1
#
_entry.id   AF-A0A535CBZ9-F1
#
_cell.length_a   1.000
_cell.length_b   1.000
_cell.length_c   1.000
_cell.angle_alpha   90.00
_cell.angle_beta   90.00
_cell.angle_gamma   90.00
#
_symmetry.space_group_name_H-M   'P 1'
#
loop_
_entity.id
_entity.type
_entity.pdbx_description
1 polymer ?
#
loop_
_entity_poly.entity_id
_entity_poly.type
_entity_poly.pdbx_seq_one_letter_code
_entity_poly.pdbx_strand_id
1 'polypeptide(L)'
;MNKRFRIISSVVLIAVVLLAVIAVTRLALQGPTVPKKNLSTSITPGMPYVQGSQIYDGSGHPLILRGAMIESSFAYLHLWQMGKDPLLFLNTPTFHAMAQQWYMNAVRINISQWVYNTDPSCDSRLP
;
A
#
# COMPACT_ATOMS: atom_id res chain seq x y z
N MET A 1 -26.54 -63.76 -13.50
CA MET A 1 -25.96 -62.40 -13.55
C MET A 1 -26.10 -61.77 -12.17
N ASN A 2 -24.99 -61.64 -11.44
CA ASN A 2 -24.98 -61.63 -9.97
C ASN A 2 -25.31 -60.22 -9.43
N LYS A 3 -26.30 -60.10 -8.54
CA LYS A 3 -26.76 -58.82 -7.93
C LYS A 3 -25.61 -57.91 -7.46
N ARG A 4 -24.49 -58.50 -7.03
CA ARG A 4 -23.27 -57.80 -6.59
C ARG A 4 -22.60 -56.96 -7.69
N PHE A 5 -22.60 -57.42 -8.95
CA PHE A 5 -22.05 -56.67 -10.08
C PHE A 5 -22.89 -55.43 -10.43
N ARG A 6 -24.23 -55.51 -10.27
CA ARG A 6 -25.12 -54.37 -10.51
C ARG A 6 -24.90 -53.25 -9.49
N ILE A 7 -24.68 -53.61 -8.22
CA ILE A 7 -24.43 -52.64 -7.15
C ILE A 7 -23.10 -51.91 -7.36
N ILE A 8 -22.03 -52.64 -7.68
CA ILE A 8 -20.70 -52.04 -7.91
C ILE A 8 -20.75 -51.07 -9.12
N SER A 9 -21.41 -51.47 -10.20
CA SER A 9 -21.57 -50.62 -11.39
C SER A 9 -22.33 -49.32 -11.07
N SER A 10 -23.41 -49.38 -10.28
CA SER A 10 -24.17 -48.20 -9.90
C SER A 10 -23.39 -47.24 -8.99
N VAL A 11 -22.61 -47.75 -8.03
CA VAL A 11 -21.79 -46.91 -7.14
C VAL A 11 -20.70 -46.18 -7.93
N VAL A 12 -20.04 -46.86 -8.87
CA VAL A 12 -19.02 -46.25 -9.74
C VAL A 12 -19.63 -45.16 -10.61
N LEU A 13 -20.81 -45.40 -11.19
CA LEU A 13 -21.49 -44.42 -12.03
C LEU A 13 -21.83 -43.14 -11.25
N ILE A 14 -22.34 -43.27 -10.03
CA ILE A 14 -22.68 -42.13 -9.16
C ILE A 14 -21.42 -41.33 -8.82
N ALA A 15 -20.31 -41.99 -8.49
CA ALA A 15 -19.05 -41.34 -8.17
C ALA A 15 -18.50 -40.53 -9.35
N VAL A 16 -18.58 -41.07 -10.58
CA VAL A 16 -18.12 -40.37 -11.80
C VAL A 16 -18.98 -39.14 -12.09
N VAL A 17 -20.31 -39.25 -11.95
CA VAL A 17 -21.22 -38.11 -12.13
C VAL A 17 -20.94 -37.01 -11.11
N LEU A 18 -20.70 -37.37 -9.84
CA LEU A 18 -20.36 -36.41 -8.79
C LEU A 18 -19.05 -35.65 -9.08
N LEU A 19 -18.02 -36.36 -9.55
CA LEU A 19 -16.74 -35.75 -9.92
C LEU A 19 -16.89 -34.80 -11.13
N ALA A 20 -17.71 -35.16 -12.12
CA ALA A 20 -17.98 -34.31 -13.27
C ALA A 20 -18.69 -33.01 -12.88
N VAL A 21 -19.67 -33.08 -11.96
CA VAL A 21 -20.40 -31.90 -11.46
C VAL A 21 -19.47 -30.94 -10.68
N ILE A 22 -18.53 -31.49 -9.90
CA ILE A 22 -17.53 -30.67 -9.17
C ILE A 22 -16.58 -29.97 -10.16
N ALA A 23 -16.14 -30.65 -11.23
CA ALA A 23 -15.26 -30.05 -12.22
C ALA A 23 -15.93 -28.88 -12.96
N VAL A 24 -17.20 -29.04 -13.35
CA VAL A 24 -17.97 -28.01 -14.08
C VAL A 24 -18.22 -26.77 -13.21
N THR A 25 -18.55 -26.97 -11.93
CA THR A 25 -18.77 -25.84 -11.01
C THR A 25 -17.50 -25.03 -10.74
N ARG A 26 -16.32 -25.68 -10.71
CA ARG A 26 -15.02 -24.97 -10.58
C ARG A 26 -14.65 -24.15 -11.81
N LEU A 27 -15.04 -24.59 -13.01
CA LEU A 27 -14.84 -23.82 -14.24
C LEU A 27 -15.78 -22.60 -14.31
N ALA A 28 -17.04 -22.76 -13.91
CA ALA A 28 -18.03 -21.67 -13.94
C ALA A 28 -17.78 -20.56 -12.91
N LEU A 29 -16.97 -20.81 -11.87
CA LEU A 29 -16.56 -19.82 -10.87
C LEU A 29 -15.32 -19.00 -11.27
N GLN A 30 -14.72 -19.27 -12.44
CA GLN A 30 -13.71 -18.39 -13.02
C GLN A 30 -14.44 -17.21 -13.66
N GLY A 31 -14.70 -16.18 -12.86
CA GLY A 31 -15.30 -14.92 -13.32
C GLY A 31 -14.48 -14.26 -14.45
N PRO A 32 -15.05 -13.23 -15.12
CA PRO A 32 -14.42 -12.58 -16.26
C PRO A 32 -13.00 -12.12 -15.93
N THR A 33 -12.01 -12.65 -16.66
CA THR A 33 -10.62 -12.24 -16.58
C THR A 33 -10.48 -10.84 -17.20
N VAL A 34 -10.60 -9.80 -16.37
CA VAL A 34 -10.24 -8.45 -16.78
C VAL A 34 -8.75 -8.47 -17.17
N PRO A 35 -8.37 -8.06 -18.39
CA PRO A 35 -6.98 -8.03 -18.79
C PRO A 35 -6.22 -7.05 -17.87
N LYS A 36 -5.32 -7.58 -17.03
CA LYS A 36 -4.34 -6.76 -16.32
C LYS A 36 -3.45 -6.12 -17.37
N LYS A 37 -3.68 -4.84 -17.65
CA LYS A 37 -2.75 -4.00 -18.40
C LYS A 37 -1.45 -3.96 -17.60
N ASN A 38 -0.48 -4.80 -17.98
CA ASN A 38 0.87 -4.77 -17.43
C ASN A 38 1.55 -3.49 -17.92
N LEU A 39 1.31 -2.40 -17.20
CA LEU A 39 2.10 -1.18 -17.34
C LEU A 39 3.46 -1.50 -16.73
N SER A 40 4.41 -1.88 -17.57
CA SER A 40 5.80 -2.06 -17.16
C SER A 40 6.40 -0.68 -16.89
N THR A 41 6.09 -0.11 -15.75
CA THR A 41 6.82 1.03 -15.19
C THR A 41 8.17 0.49 -14.73
N SER A 42 9.26 1.08 -15.20
CA SER A 42 10.58 0.87 -14.61
C SER A 42 10.50 1.28 -13.14
N ILE A 43 10.38 0.30 -12.24
CA ILE A 43 10.31 0.54 -10.80
C ILE A 43 11.73 0.84 -10.34
N THR A 44 11.98 2.08 -9.92
CA THR A 44 13.20 2.41 -9.17
C THR A 44 13.24 1.52 -7.92
N PRO A 45 14.32 0.75 -7.69
CA PRO A 45 14.42 -0.13 -6.53
C PRO A 45 14.14 0.65 -5.24
N GLY A 46 13.20 0.14 -4.43
CA GLY A 46 12.83 0.72 -3.14
C GLY A 46 11.73 1.80 -3.16
N MET A 47 11.26 2.26 -4.32
CA MET A 47 10.17 3.25 -4.36
C MET A 47 8.79 2.56 -4.34
N PRO A 48 7.88 2.93 -3.41
CA PRO A 48 6.51 2.43 -3.44
C PRO A 48 5.76 2.84 -4.70
N TYR A 49 4.89 1.97 -5.20
CA TYR A 49 4.05 2.24 -6.38
C TYR A 49 2.63 1.70 -6.20
N VAL A 50 1.69 2.22 -6.97
CA VAL A 50 0.28 1.79 -6.94
C VAL A 50 0.04 0.75 -8.02
N GLN A 51 -0.61 -0.36 -7.66
CA GLN A 51 -1.10 -1.36 -8.61
C GLN A 51 -2.52 -1.78 -8.25
N GLY A 52 -3.46 -1.46 -9.14
CA GLY A 52 -4.89 -1.67 -8.87
C GLY A 52 -5.34 -0.85 -7.67
N SER A 53 -5.91 -1.51 -6.66
CA SER A 53 -6.37 -0.88 -5.41
C SER A 53 -5.36 -0.93 -4.27
N GLN A 54 -4.11 -1.32 -4.52
CA GLN A 54 -3.08 -1.51 -3.48
C GLN A 54 -1.82 -0.71 -3.79
N ILE A 55 -1.08 -0.38 -2.74
CA ILE A 55 0.28 0.14 -2.82
C ILE A 55 1.22 -1.05 -2.60
N TYR A 56 2.31 -1.10 -3.35
CA TYR A 56 3.37 -2.09 -3.24
C TYR A 56 4.68 -1.39 -2.89
N ASP A 57 5.54 -2.06 -2.12
CA ASP A 57 6.92 -1.62 -1.91
C ASP A 57 7.79 -1.89 -3.15
N GLY A 58 9.02 -1.38 -3.14
CA GLY A 58 9.98 -1.60 -4.23
C GLY A 58 10.46 -3.05 -4.38
N SER A 59 10.03 -3.96 -3.51
CA SER A 59 10.31 -5.41 -3.56
C SER A 59 9.10 -6.22 -4.03
N GLY A 60 7.96 -5.58 -4.32
CA GLY A 60 6.75 -6.23 -4.81
C GLY A 60 5.82 -6.79 -3.74
N HIS A 61 5.99 -6.40 -2.46
CA HIS A 61 5.05 -6.77 -1.40
C HIS A 61 4.01 -5.67 -1.17
N PRO A 62 2.75 -6.02 -0.82
CA PRO A 62 1.75 -5.03 -0.43
C PRO A 62 2.22 -4.17 0.74
N LEU A 63 2.18 -2.85 0.56
CA LEU A 63 2.56 -1.86 1.55
C LEU A 63 1.31 -1.20 2.14
N ILE A 64 1.21 -1.23 3.46
CA ILE A 64 0.21 -0.47 4.23
C ILE A 64 0.92 0.66 4.96
N LEU A 65 0.50 1.89 4.71
CA LEU A 65 1.01 3.06 5.42
C LEU A 65 0.36 3.13 6.81
N ARG A 66 1.17 3.02 7.85
CA ARG A 66 0.80 3.07 9.27
C ARG A 66 1.62 4.16 9.92
N GLY A 67 0.95 5.18 10.41
CA GLY A 67 1.62 6.38 10.88
C GLY A 67 0.71 7.32 11.63
N ALA A 68 1.30 8.43 12.06
CA ALA A 68 0.59 9.54 12.66
C ALA A 68 0.85 10.83 11.87
N MET A 69 -0.03 11.80 12.12
CA MET A 69 0.22 13.18 11.78
C MET A 69 1.03 13.81 12.91
N ILE A 70 2.07 14.55 12.55
CA ILE A 70 2.78 15.42 13.49
C ILE A 70 2.69 16.86 13.00
N GLU A 71 2.75 17.78 13.95
CA GLU A 71 2.83 19.19 13.66
C GLU A 71 4.09 19.47 12.84
N SER A 72 3.99 20.35 11.83
CA SER A 72 5.15 20.76 11.06
C SER A 72 6.02 21.72 11.86
N SER A 73 7.34 21.67 11.66
CA SER A 73 8.26 22.71 12.16
C SER A 73 7.85 24.13 11.77
N PHE A 74 7.12 24.30 10.66
CA PHE A 74 6.62 25.59 10.23
C PHE A 74 5.45 26.11 11.08
N ALA A 75 4.85 25.32 11.97
CA ALA A 75 3.92 25.86 12.96
C ALA A 75 4.54 26.97 13.83
N TYR A 76 5.88 26.97 13.96
CA TYR A 76 6.66 27.96 14.71
C TYR A 76 7.37 28.98 13.81
N LEU A 77 6.66 29.53 12.82
CA LEU A 77 7.21 30.51 11.87
C LEU A 77 8.01 31.64 12.52
N HIS A 78 7.49 32.21 13.61
CA HIS A 78 8.14 33.30 14.31
C HIS A 78 9.53 32.91 14.83
N LEU A 79 9.73 31.65 15.27
CA LEU A 79 11.04 31.15 15.69
C LEU A 79 11.97 31.04 14.48
N TRP A 80 11.47 30.51 13.37
CA TRP A 80 12.25 30.40 12.13
C TRP A 80 12.66 31.78 11.59
N GLN A 81 11.76 32.77 11.60
CA GLN A 81 12.04 34.17 11.24
C GLN A 81 13.06 34.83 12.18
N MET A 82 13.12 34.41 13.45
CA MET A 82 14.16 34.82 14.41
C MET A 82 15.48 34.05 14.22
N GLY A 83 15.63 33.29 13.14
CA GLY A 83 16.83 32.50 12.83
C GLY A 83 16.98 31.24 13.67
N LYS A 84 15.93 30.78 14.37
CA LYS A 84 15.97 29.50 15.07
C LYS A 84 15.80 28.35 14.08
N ASP A 85 16.52 27.27 14.36
CA ASP A 85 16.47 26.06 13.54
C ASP A 85 15.09 25.39 13.63
N PRO A 86 14.35 25.23 12.51
CA PRO A 86 13.07 24.52 12.49
C PRO A 86 13.18 23.04 12.89
N LEU A 87 14.37 22.45 12.85
CA LEU A 87 14.60 21.06 13.24
C LEU A 87 14.65 20.85 14.76
N LEU A 88 14.56 21.91 15.58
CA LEU A 88 14.53 21.78 17.04
C LEU A 88 13.41 20.84 17.53
N PHE A 89 12.23 20.89 16.89
CA PHE A 89 11.05 20.13 17.30
C PHE A 89 10.85 18.85 16.49
N LEU A 90 11.33 18.81 15.26
CA LEU A 90 11.10 17.75 14.30
C LEU A 90 12.45 17.16 13.91
N ASN A 91 12.98 16.35 14.83
CA ASN A 91 14.38 15.92 14.89
C ASN A 91 14.53 14.39 14.80
N THR A 92 15.77 13.94 14.65
CA THR A 92 16.12 12.51 14.57
C THR A 92 15.58 11.68 15.74
N PRO A 93 15.69 12.09 17.02
CA PRO A 93 15.09 11.35 18.13
C PRO A 93 13.59 11.10 17.97
N THR A 94 12.84 12.10 17.51
CA THR A 94 11.39 11.98 17.28
C THR A 94 11.11 10.92 16.23
N PHE A 95 11.76 11.00 15.06
CA PHE A 95 11.58 10.00 14.00
C PHE A 95 12.06 8.61 14.40
N HIS A 96 13.11 8.52 15.20
CA HIS A 96 13.60 7.26 15.74
C HIS A 96 12.56 6.61 16.66
N ALA A 97 11.95 7.37 17.57
CA ALA A 97 10.89 6.86 18.43
C ALA A 97 9.68 6.38 17.59
N MET A 98 9.25 7.17 16.60
CA MET A 98 8.14 6.79 15.72
C MET A 98 8.41 5.48 14.97
N ALA A 99 9.62 5.31 14.42
CA ALA A 99 9.98 4.11 13.66
C ALA A 99 10.22 2.89 14.55
N GLN A 100 11.01 3.06 15.62
CA GLN A 100 11.54 1.93 16.41
C GLN A 100 10.67 1.55 17.61
N GLN A 101 9.93 2.51 18.17
CA GLN A 101 9.12 2.29 19.38
C GLN A 101 7.62 2.25 19.06
N TRP A 102 7.15 3.07 18.12
CA TRP A 102 5.74 3.11 17.73
C TRP A 102 5.44 2.29 16.46
N TYR A 103 6.47 1.68 15.86
CA TYR A 103 6.37 0.81 14.68
C TYR A 103 5.67 1.47 13.48
N MET A 104 5.83 2.78 13.33
CA MET A 104 5.32 3.54 12.21
C MET A 104 6.23 3.40 10.99
N ASN A 105 5.65 3.34 9.80
CA ASN A 105 6.37 3.33 8.52
C ASN A 105 6.06 4.53 7.64
N ALA A 106 5.22 5.45 8.13
CA ALA A 106 4.86 6.69 7.47
C ALA A 106 4.67 7.79 8.52
N VAL A 107 4.93 9.03 8.13
CA VAL A 107 4.55 10.21 8.89
C VAL A 107 3.86 11.20 7.96
N ARG A 108 2.77 11.81 8.43
CA ARG A 108 2.11 12.88 7.70
C ARG A 108 2.56 14.22 8.28
N ILE A 109 3.26 15.01 7.48
CA ILE A 109 3.60 16.40 7.81
C ILE A 109 2.58 17.31 7.14
N ASN A 110 1.86 18.09 7.94
CA ASN A 110 0.95 19.10 7.40
C ASN A 110 1.73 20.36 7.05
N ILE A 111 1.78 20.69 5.77
CA ILE A 111 2.32 21.95 5.26
C ILE A 111 1.17 22.82 4.76
N SER A 112 1.31 24.13 4.91
CA SER A 112 0.34 25.13 4.44
C SER A 112 0.99 26.00 3.37
N GLN A 113 0.16 26.51 2.45
CA GLN A 113 0.63 27.37 1.36
C GLN A 113 1.37 28.62 1.86
N TRP A 114 0.97 29.14 3.03
CA TRP A 114 1.57 30.35 3.60
C TRP A 114 3.08 30.19 3.83
N VAL A 115 3.58 28.97 4.09
CA VAL A 115 5.01 28.70 4.29
C VAL A 115 5.83 29.14 3.08
N TYR A 116 5.38 28.78 1.88
CA TYR A 116 6.04 29.16 0.63
C TYR A 116 5.98 30.66 0.36
N ASN A 117 4.88 31.32 0.73
CA ASN A 117 4.72 32.76 0.54
C ASN A 117 5.61 33.59 1.49
N THR A 118 6.09 32.98 2.58
CA THR A 118 6.89 33.66 3.61
C THR A 118 8.36 33.25 3.55
N ASP A 119 8.72 32.38 2.59
CA ASP A 119 10.09 31.95 2.39
C ASP A 119 10.94 33.10 1.83
N PRO A 120 11.88 33.66 2.62
CA PRO A 120 12.73 34.75 2.18
C PRO A 120 13.71 34.36 1.05
N SER A 121 13.93 33.05 0.81
CA SER A 121 14.74 32.59 -0.34
C SER A 121 14.01 32.73 -1.68
N CYS A 122 12.68 32.87 -1.64
CA CYS A 122 11.84 33.03 -2.82
C CYS A 122 11.55 34.50 -3.17
N ASP A 123 12.01 35.47 -2.37
CA ASP A 123 11.87 36.88 -2.68
C ASP A 123 13.00 37.34 -3.62
N SER A 124 12.68 37.44 -4.91
CA SER A 124 13.54 38.04 -5.93
C SER A 124 13.64 39.57 -5.83
N ARG A 125 13.13 40.18 -4.76
CA ARG A 125 13.14 41.64 -4.52
C ARG A 125 14.06 42.08 -3.39
N LEU A 126 15.18 41.38 -3.17
CA LEU A 126 16.33 42.04 -2.57
C LEU A 126 16.97 42.97 -3.63
N PRO A 127 17.21 44.26 -3.33
CA PRO A 127 18.08 45.10 -4.15
C PRO A 127 19.53 44.59 -4.17
#